data_AF-A0A2D0I7U1-F1
#
_entry.id   AF-A0A2D0I7U1-F1
#
_cell.length_a   1.000
_cell.length_b   1.000
_cell.length_c   1.000
_cell.angle_alpha   90.00
_cell.angle_beta   90.00
_cell.angle_gamma   90.00
#
_symmetry.space_group_name_H-M   'P 1'
#
loop_
_entity.id
_entity.type
_entity.pdbx_description
1 polymer ?
#
loop_
_entity_poly.entity_id
_entity_poly.type
_entity_poly.pdbx_seq_one_letter_code
_entity_poly.pdbx_strand_id
1 'polypeptide(L)'
;MKRYFVQWGERYLYNPSLIQKILSILLLPISWLYCLLAYIRYLRSSPKSQGIPVVSVGNLTVGGTGKTPVVIELARHFDKPAIVLRGYGRKSKGMVVVKDKTTILCDVIRSGDEAMLYAESLPSATVIVSEIRERGIAEAKAMGCDVILLDDGYGKHSIEKLDLVIAVPTPNPFCLPSGAYRERLWFGKKATILMERVAFQRSVSIKNPTEKMVLVTAIARPERLDPYLPEGIEKIYFEDHHFFTQGELESIIKQYDATSLLVTSKDFVKMSMFKLNLSLLDLSVVLDETLISTVKEYVHAKKD
;
A
#
# COMPACT_ATOMS: atom_id res chain seq x y z
N MET A 1 5.38 24.07 -4.15
CA MET A 1 6.24 23.45 -5.19
C MET A 1 6.19 21.92 -5.16
N LYS A 2 6.47 21.23 -4.04
CA LYS A 2 6.45 19.75 -3.98
C LYS A 2 5.11 19.10 -4.39
N ARG A 3 3.97 19.62 -3.93
CA ARG A 3 2.62 19.19 -4.36
C ARG A 3 2.42 19.19 -5.87
N TYR A 4 2.75 20.31 -6.52
CA TYR A 4 2.62 20.47 -7.96
C TYR A 4 3.50 19.47 -8.73
N PHE A 5 4.72 19.20 -8.27
CA PHE A 5 5.60 18.25 -8.94
C PHE A 5 5.14 16.79 -8.80
N VAL A 6 4.65 16.38 -7.63
CA VAL A 6 4.11 15.03 -7.42
C VAL A 6 2.84 14.82 -8.24
N GLN A 7 1.88 15.77 -8.17
CA GLN A 7 0.65 15.72 -8.95
C GLN A 7 0.93 15.78 -10.46
N TRP A 8 1.89 16.60 -10.90
CA TRP A 8 2.33 16.67 -12.29
C TRP A 8 2.93 15.35 -12.75
N GLY A 9 3.80 14.73 -11.93
CA GLY A 9 4.41 13.44 -12.22
C GLY A 9 3.38 12.32 -12.34
N GLU A 10 2.42 12.25 -11.41
CA GLU A 10 1.34 11.26 -11.49
C GLU A 10 0.44 11.46 -12.71
N ARG A 11 0.05 12.71 -13.00
CA ARG A 11 -0.73 13.03 -14.21
C ARG A 11 0.03 12.67 -15.48
N TYR A 12 1.31 12.99 -15.53
CA TYR A 12 2.20 12.64 -16.63
C TYR A 12 2.28 11.11 -16.86
N LEU A 13 2.35 10.30 -15.79
CA LEU A 13 2.49 8.85 -15.93
C LEU A 13 1.17 8.13 -16.28
N TYR A 14 0.03 8.62 -15.77
CA TYR A 14 -1.26 7.93 -15.89
C TYR A 14 -2.26 8.57 -16.84
N ASN A 15 -2.21 9.89 -17.04
CA ASN A 15 -3.10 10.62 -17.94
C ASN A 15 -2.37 11.78 -18.66
N PRO A 16 -1.34 11.47 -19.48
CA PRO A 16 -0.50 12.49 -20.10
C PRO A 16 -1.25 13.29 -21.17
N SER A 17 -1.02 14.61 -21.19
CA SER A 17 -1.38 15.47 -22.31
C SER A 17 -0.62 15.10 -23.59
N LEU A 18 -1.03 15.63 -24.75
CA LEU A 18 -0.36 15.37 -26.03
C LEU A 18 1.14 15.71 -25.98
N ILE A 19 1.48 16.86 -25.40
CA ILE A 19 2.87 17.33 -25.23
C ILE A 19 3.64 16.39 -24.29
N GLN A 20 3.00 15.93 -23.21
CA GLN A 20 3.59 14.98 -22.27
C GLN A 20 3.84 13.60 -22.91
N LYS A 21 3.01 13.15 -23.85
CA LYS A 21 3.26 11.93 -24.63
C LYS A 21 4.53 12.05 -25.48
N ILE A 22 4.74 13.20 -26.13
CA ILE A 22 5.96 13.47 -26.89
C ILE A 22 7.17 13.44 -25.96
N LEU A 23 7.09 14.10 -24.80
CA LEU A 23 8.15 14.06 -23.79
C LEU A 23 8.44 12.63 -23.31
N SER A 24 7.41 11.82 -23.08
CA SER A 24 7.55 10.39 -22.75
C SER A 24 8.35 9.62 -23.80
N ILE A 25 8.10 9.88 -25.10
CA ILE A 25 8.85 9.25 -26.19
C ILE A 25 10.32 9.71 -26.18
N LEU A 26 10.57 11.01 -26.00
CA LEU A 26 11.94 11.55 -25.92
C LEU A 26 12.74 10.97 -24.75
N LEU A 27 12.08 10.64 -23.65
CA LEU A 27 12.71 10.05 -22.46
C LEU A 27 12.90 8.53 -22.54
N LEU A 28 12.51 7.87 -23.64
CA LEU A 28 12.63 6.41 -23.80
C LEU A 28 14.05 5.86 -23.59
N PRO A 29 15.13 6.52 -24.07
CA PRO A 29 16.49 6.02 -23.82
C PRO A 29 16.83 5.94 -22.32
N ILE A 30 16.35 6.90 -21.53
CA ILE A 30 16.53 6.93 -20.08
C ILE A 30 15.71 5.82 -19.43
N SER A 31 14.48 5.60 -19.90
CA SER A 31 13.62 4.51 -19.41
C SER A 31 14.17 3.13 -19.72
N TRP A 32 14.83 2.98 -20.87
CA TRP A 32 15.55 1.76 -21.24
C TRP A 32 16.72 1.50 -20.30
N LEU A 33 17.55 2.52 -20.04
CA LEU A 33 18.65 2.41 -19.10
C LEU A 33 18.16 2.09 -17.68
N TYR A 34 17.10 2.76 -17.22
CA TYR A 34 16.47 2.48 -15.93
C TYR A 34 16.00 1.02 -15.82
N CYS A 35 15.27 0.54 -16.83
CA CYS A 35 14.78 -0.84 -16.89
C CYS A 35 15.93 -1.85 -16.95
N LEU A 36 17.00 -1.54 -17.70
CA LEU A 36 18.19 -2.38 -17.80
C LEU A 36 18.91 -2.49 -16.45
N LEU A 37 19.08 -1.39 -15.71
CA LEU A 37 19.67 -1.42 -14.38
C LEU A 37 18.83 -2.23 -13.39
N ALA A 38 17.49 -2.10 -13.45
CA ALA A 38 16.59 -2.92 -12.65
C ALA A 38 16.71 -4.41 -13.00
N TYR A 39 16.84 -4.75 -14.28
CA TYR A 39 17.05 -6.11 -14.75
C TYR A 39 18.41 -6.68 -14.30
N ILE A 40 19.50 -5.91 -14.42
CA ILE A 40 20.83 -6.30 -13.92
C ILE A 40 20.78 -6.55 -12.41
N ARG A 41 20.07 -5.70 -11.65
CA ARG A 41 19.87 -5.90 -10.20
C ARG A 41 19.13 -7.20 -9.90
N TYR A 42 18.13 -7.57 -10.70
CA TYR A 42 17.46 -8.86 -10.61
C TYR A 42 18.41 -10.02 -10.93
N LEU A 43 19.14 -9.97 -12.04
CA LEU A 43 20.09 -11.04 -12.42
C LEU A 43 21.21 -11.26 -11.39
N ARG A 44 21.65 -10.19 -10.73
CA ARG A 44 22.67 -10.25 -9.67
C ARG A 44 22.12 -10.70 -8.31
N SER A 45 20.81 -10.81 -8.16
CA SER A 45 20.20 -11.25 -6.93
C SER A 45 20.13 -12.77 -6.87
N SER A 46 20.48 -13.31 -5.71
CA SER A 46 20.30 -14.73 -5.40
C SER A 46 19.23 -14.83 -4.31
N PRO A 47 18.04 -15.39 -4.62
CA PRO A 47 16.99 -15.56 -3.63
C PRO A 47 17.46 -16.50 -2.50
N LYS A 48 17.38 -16.02 -1.26
CA LYS A 48 17.75 -16.80 -0.06
C LYS A 48 16.53 -17.06 0.80
N SER A 49 16.38 -18.32 1.23
CA SER A 49 15.43 -18.68 2.27
C SER A 49 15.74 -17.91 3.55
N GLN A 50 14.70 -17.44 4.23
CA GLN A 50 14.78 -16.81 5.54
C GLN A 50 14.46 -17.82 6.67
N GLY A 51 14.21 -19.09 6.31
CA GLY A 51 13.77 -20.14 7.23
C GLY A 51 12.41 -19.85 7.88
N ILE A 52 11.57 -19.10 7.18
CA ILE A 52 10.16 -18.82 7.48
C ILE A 52 9.48 -18.54 6.13
N PRO A 53 8.24 -19.01 5.85
CA PRO A 53 7.56 -18.73 4.60
C PRO A 53 7.33 -17.23 4.42
N VAL A 54 7.65 -16.73 3.22
CA VAL A 54 7.48 -15.32 2.84
C VAL A 54 6.54 -15.22 1.65
N VAL A 55 5.48 -14.44 1.79
CA VAL A 55 4.56 -14.08 0.71
C VAL A 55 4.69 -12.59 0.47
N SER A 56 4.86 -12.20 -0.78
CA SER A 56 5.03 -10.81 -1.19
C SER A 56 3.79 -10.38 -1.95
N VAL A 57 3.17 -9.27 -1.54
CA VAL A 57 2.10 -8.63 -2.29
C VAL A 57 2.65 -7.33 -2.83
N GLY A 58 2.74 -7.23 -4.15
CA GLY A 58 3.34 -6.10 -4.84
C GLY A 58 2.56 -5.68 -6.06
N ASN A 59 3.10 -4.67 -6.73
CA ASN A 59 2.68 -4.25 -8.06
C ASN A 59 3.91 -3.83 -8.87
N LEU A 60 3.74 -3.59 -10.17
CA LEU A 60 4.85 -3.24 -11.07
C LEU A 60 4.93 -1.75 -11.39
N THR A 61 3.95 -0.97 -10.93
CA THR A 61 3.80 0.45 -11.24
C THR A 61 4.04 1.34 -10.02
N VAL A 62 4.23 2.65 -10.20
CA VAL A 62 4.29 3.60 -9.08
C VAL A 62 2.91 4.13 -8.71
N GLY A 63 2.65 4.35 -7.42
CA GLY A 63 1.37 4.89 -6.93
C GLY A 63 0.53 3.86 -6.17
N GLY A 64 -0.60 4.32 -5.62
CA GLY A 64 -1.46 3.51 -4.76
C GLY A 64 -2.22 2.46 -5.56
N THR A 65 -1.88 1.17 -5.44
CA THR A 65 -2.53 0.09 -6.20
C THR A 65 -3.50 -0.75 -5.38
N GLY A 66 -3.89 -0.26 -4.19
CA GLY A 66 -4.78 -0.97 -3.29
C GLY A 66 -4.20 -2.30 -2.81
N LYS A 67 -2.88 -2.34 -2.54
CA LYS A 67 -2.17 -3.52 -1.97
C LYS A 67 -2.60 -3.76 -0.53
N THR A 68 -2.67 -2.69 0.26
CA THR A 68 -2.92 -2.77 1.69
C THR A 68 -4.19 -3.55 2.05
N PRO A 69 -5.35 -3.31 1.41
CA PRO A 69 -6.54 -4.14 1.66
C PRO A 69 -6.37 -5.62 1.30
N VAL A 70 -5.63 -5.92 0.21
CA VAL A 70 -5.34 -7.31 -0.20
C VAL A 70 -4.44 -8.00 0.83
N VAL A 71 -3.43 -7.30 1.35
CA VAL A 71 -2.54 -7.82 2.40
C VAL A 71 -3.29 -8.02 3.72
N ILE A 72 -4.15 -7.05 4.11
CA ILE A 72 -4.99 -7.16 5.31
C ILE A 72 -5.89 -8.40 5.21
N GLU A 73 -6.58 -8.57 4.08
CA GLU A 73 -7.47 -9.72 3.91
C GLU A 73 -6.70 -11.04 3.91
N LEU A 74 -5.56 -11.10 3.21
CA LEU A 74 -4.71 -12.29 3.19
C LEU A 74 -4.20 -12.65 4.60
N ALA A 75 -3.81 -11.65 5.39
CA ALA A 75 -3.30 -11.85 6.75
C ALA A 75 -4.29 -12.52 7.68
N ARG A 76 -5.60 -12.26 7.53
CA ARG A 76 -6.66 -12.83 8.37
C ARG A 76 -6.78 -14.35 8.28
N HIS A 77 -6.19 -14.95 7.25
CA HIS A 77 -6.19 -16.41 7.06
C HIS A 77 -5.04 -17.13 7.75
N PHE A 78 -4.22 -16.42 8.53
CA PHE A 78 -3.08 -16.96 9.27
C PHE A 78 -3.18 -16.60 10.76
N ASP A 79 -2.66 -17.47 11.63
CA ASP A 79 -2.74 -17.30 13.09
C ASP A 79 -1.72 -16.27 13.61
N LYS A 80 -0.45 -16.38 13.18
CA LYS A 80 0.65 -15.52 13.63
C LYS A 80 1.36 -14.81 12.46
N PRO A 81 0.63 -14.09 11.59
CA PRO A 81 1.23 -13.40 10.48
C PRO A 81 2.06 -12.20 10.97
N ALA A 82 3.19 -11.96 10.30
CA ALA A 82 3.92 -10.72 10.42
C ALA A 82 3.85 -9.91 9.12
N ILE A 83 3.43 -8.66 9.22
CA ILE A 83 3.48 -7.71 8.11
C ILE A 83 4.81 -6.97 8.18
N VAL A 84 5.66 -7.12 7.17
CA VAL A 84 6.94 -6.40 7.07
C VAL A 84 6.91 -5.43 5.90
N LEU A 85 6.88 -4.14 6.21
CA LEU A 85 6.80 -3.05 5.24
C LEU A 85 7.92 -2.02 5.42
N ARG A 86 7.96 -1.00 4.56
CA ARG A 86 9.06 0.00 4.56
C ARG A 86 8.79 1.10 5.57
N GLY A 87 7.51 1.41 5.78
CA GLY A 87 7.09 2.58 6.55
C GLY A 87 7.48 3.86 5.82
N TYR A 88 7.01 4.04 4.59
CA TYR A 88 7.27 5.28 3.85
C TYR A 88 6.64 6.48 4.59
N GLY A 89 7.30 7.64 4.55
CA GLY A 89 6.82 8.86 5.21
C GLY A 89 7.00 8.91 6.74
N ARG A 90 7.40 7.82 7.40
CA ARG A 90 7.64 7.80 8.86
C ARG A 90 8.83 8.67 9.27
N LYS A 91 8.84 9.17 10.50
CA LYS A 91 9.95 9.97 11.07
C LYS A 91 11.07 9.12 11.69
N SER A 92 10.75 7.89 12.10
CA SER A 92 11.76 6.94 12.61
C SER A 92 12.72 6.46 11.51
N LYS A 93 13.87 5.92 11.91
CA LYS A 93 14.84 5.27 11.00
C LYS A 93 15.15 3.87 11.51
N GLY A 94 15.53 2.98 10.60
CA GLY A 94 15.90 1.62 10.95
C GLY A 94 14.69 0.73 11.24
N MET A 95 14.93 -0.44 11.82
CA MET A 95 13.85 -1.37 12.12
C MET A 95 13.08 -0.92 13.36
N VAL A 96 11.74 -0.90 13.27
CA VAL A 96 10.85 -0.62 14.41
C VAL A 96 9.72 -1.65 14.40
N VAL A 97 9.51 -2.31 15.54
CA VAL A 97 8.31 -3.11 15.79
C VAL A 97 7.17 -2.15 16.13
N VAL A 98 6.16 -2.10 15.26
CA VAL A 98 5.00 -1.22 15.42
C VAL A 98 3.94 -1.89 16.27
N LYS A 99 3.74 -3.19 16.08
CA LYS A 99 2.79 -3.99 16.85
C LYS A 99 3.40 -5.34 17.16
N ASP A 100 3.32 -5.75 18.42
CA ASP A 100 3.57 -7.13 18.86
C ASP A 100 2.22 -7.81 19.10
N LYS A 101 1.78 -8.59 18.12
CA LYS A 101 0.52 -9.34 18.10
C LYS A 101 -0.70 -8.47 18.42
N THR A 102 -1.00 -8.25 19.70
CA THR A 102 -2.15 -7.49 20.18
C THR A 102 -1.82 -6.04 20.55
N THR A 103 -0.55 -5.72 20.85
CA THR A 103 -0.18 -4.42 21.45
C THR A 103 0.54 -3.53 20.45
N ILE A 104 0.00 -2.33 20.20
CA ILE A 104 0.65 -1.28 19.40
C ILE A 104 1.71 -0.58 20.26
N LEU A 105 2.95 -0.54 19.77
CA LEU A 105 4.14 -0.14 20.54
C LEU A 105 4.64 1.28 20.22
N CYS A 106 4.17 1.90 19.15
CA CYS A 106 4.52 3.28 18.81
C CYS A 106 3.41 3.99 18.03
N ASP A 107 3.47 5.32 18.04
CA ASP A 107 2.52 6.19 17.35
C ASP A 107 2.67 6.19 15.82
N VAL A 108 1.74 6.86 15.15
CA VAL A 108 1.72 7.01 13.68
C VAL A 108 2.90 7.82 13.14
N ILE A 109 3.49 8.72 13.95
CA ILE A 109 4.63 9.55 13.54
C ILE A 109 5.88 8.66 13.38
N ARG A 110 6.07 7.72 14.31
CA ARG A 110 7.18 6.76 14.31
C ARG A 110 6.94 5.61 13.35
N SER A 111 5.74 5.07 13.28
CA SER A 111 5.41 3.90 12.45
C SER A 111 5.15 4.24 10.98
N GLY A 112 4.54 5.41 10.72
CA GLY A 112 3.95 5.75 9.42
C GLY A 112 2.50 5.25 9.31
N ASP A 113 1.71 5.94 8.48
CA ASP A 113 0.27 5.68 8.31
C ASP A 113 -0.05 4.27 7.79
N GLU A 114 0.70 3.76 6.81
CA GLU A 114 0.51 2.39 6.30
C GLU A 114 0.72 1.34 7.39
N ALA A 115 1.74 1.50 8.22
CA ALA A 115 2.06 0.53 9.27
C ALA A 115 1.05 0.59 10.40
N MET A 116 0.62 1.79 10.78
CA MET A 116 -0.45 1.95 11.76
C MET A 116 -1.77 1.38 11.24
N LEU A 117 -2.08 1.54 9.95
CA LEU A 117 -3.26 0.93 9.35
C LEU A 117 -3.25 -0.60 9.47
N TYR A 118 -2.11 -1.27 9.22
CA TYR A 118 -2.00 -2.70 9.50
C TYR A 118 -2.19 -3.04 10.97
N ALA A 119 -1.56 -2.25 11.86
CA ALA A 119 -1.59 -2.50 13.29
C ALA A 119 -3.01 -2.42 13.87
N GLU A 120 -3.80 -1.44 13.43
CA GLU A 120 -5.20 -1.26 13.82
C GLU A 120 -6.13 -2.28 13.14
N SER A 121 -5.88 -2.63 11.88
CA SER A 121 -6.78 -3.49 11.09
C SER A 121 -6.64 -4.99 11.39
N LEU A 122 -5.51 -5.42 11.96
CA LEU A 122 -5.18 -6.83 12.18
C LEU A 122 -4.97 -7.11 13.68
N PRO A 123 -5.99 -7.65 14.39
CA PRO A 123 -5.96 -7.79 15.85
C PRO A 123 -4.80 -8.62 16.40
N SER A 124 -4.35 -9.65 15.69
CA SER A 124 -3.34 -10.63 16.15
C SER A 124 -2.01 -10.58 15.38
N ALA A 125 -1.86 -9.68 14.40
CA ALA A 125 -0.66 -9.65 13.56
C ALA A 125 0.48 -8.85 14.18
N THR A 126 1.71 -9.30 13.96
CA THR A 126 2.91 -8.51 14.22
C THR A 126 3.15 -7.55 13.04
N VAL A 127 3.48 -6.30 13.31
CA VAL A 127 3.75 -5.30 12.24
C VAL A 127 5.12 -4.68 12.45
N ILE A 128 5.99 -4.76 11.44
CA ILE A 128 7.38 -4.28 11.52
C ILE A 128 7.70 -3.42 10.30
N VAL A 129 8.21 -2.22 10.57
CA VAL A 129 8.74 -1.32 9.53
C VAL A 129 10.26 -1.41 9.48
N SER A 130 10.81 -1.66 8.29
CA SER A 130 12.27 -1.72 8.07
C SER A 130 12.65 -1.42 6.63
N GLU A 131 13.66 -0.58 6.39
CA GLU A 131 14.21 -0.36 5.05
C GLU A 131 14.85 -1.63 4.48
N ILE A 132 15.48 -2.43 5.35
CA ILE A 132 16.07 -3.74 5.05
C ILE A 132 15.07 -4.81 5.49
N ARG A 133 14.38 -5.42 4.54
CA ARG A 133 13.28 -6.35 4.82
C ARG A 133 13.75 -7.58 5.58
N GLU A 134 14.94 -8.07 5.25
CA GLU A 134 15.59 -9.20 5.88
C GLU A 134 15.74 -9.02 7.40
N ARG A 135 16.03 -7.80 7.88
CA ARG A 135 16.06 -7.51 9.33
C ARG A 135 14.69 -7.64 9.99
N GLY A 136 13.67 -7.10 9.34
CA GLY A 136 12.29 -7.21 9.85
C GLY A 136 11.77 -8.65 9.82
N ILE A 137 12.17 -9.44 8.82
CA ILE A 137 11.86 -10.88 8.75
C ILE A 137 12.54 -11.64 9.88
N ALA A 138 13.83 -11.38 10.12
CA ALA A 138 14.57 -12.02 11.21
C ALA A 138 13.93 -11.72 12.58
N GLU A 139 13.53 -10.46 12.81
CA GLU A 139 12.84 -10.06 14.04
C GLU A 139 11.46 -10.74 14.17
N ALA A 140 10.64 -10.71 13.12
CA ALA A 140 9.34 -11.39 13.12
C ALA A 140 9.47 -12.89 13.43
N LYS A 141 10.49 -13.54 12.87
CA LYS A 141 10.81 -14.94 13.16
C LYS A 141 11.19 -15.14 14.63
N ALA A 142 12.02 -14.25 15.19
CA ALA A 142 12.41 -14.30 16.60
C ALA A 142 11.20 -14.09 17.55
N MET A 143 10.21 -13.29 17.13
CA MET A 143 8.95 -13.07 17.86
C MET A 143 7.94 -14.24 17.76
N GLY A 144 8.31 -15.32 17.06
CA GLY A 144 7.50 -16.53 16.91
C GLY A 144 6.36 -16.41 15.88
N CYS A 145 6.51 -15.53 14.89
CA CYS A 145 5.59 -15.46 13.76
C CYS A 145 5.80 -16.67 12.84
N ASP A 146 4.74 -17.10 12.15
CA ASP A 146 4.74 -18.33 11.37
C ASP A 146 4.69 -18.11 9.86
N VAL A 147 4.37 -16.90 9.43
CA VAL A 147 4.40 -16.45 8.03
C VAL A 147 4.72 -14.96 7.97
N ILE A 148 5.48 -14.57 6.95
CA ILE A 148 5.74 -13.16 6.62
C ILE A 148 4.89 -12.76 5.42
N LEU A 149 4.19 -11.62 5.54
CA LEU A 149 3.61 -10.90 4.41
C LEU A 149 4.41 -9.61 4.15
N LEU A 150 5.05 -9.54 2.99
CA LEU A 150 5.77 -8.35 2.54
C LEU A 150 4.84 -7.43 1.74
N ASP A 151 4.51 -6.28 2.32
CA ASP A 151 3.91 -5.21 1.54
C ASP A 151 4.97 -4.55 0.65
N ASP A 152 4.64 -4.46 -0.62
CA ASP A 152 5.46 -3.92 -1.70
C ASP A 152 6.76 -4.72 -1.92
N GLY A 153 6.69 -6.04 -1.73
CA GLY A 153 7.84 -6.94 -1.71
C GLY A 153 8.41 -7.36 -3.07
N TYR A 154 7.72 -7.11 -4.20
CA TYR A 154 8.08 -7.71 -5.50
C TYR A 154 9.56 -7.50 -5.88
N GLY A 155 10.05 -6.26 -5.75
CA GLY A 155 11.43 -5.90 -6.11
C GLY A 155 12.52 -6.37 -5.14
N LYS A 156 12.15 -7.12 -4.09
CA LYS A 156 13.07 -7.74 -3.11
C LYS A 156 13.48 -9.13 -3.59
N HIS A 157 14.24 -9.17 -4.67
CA HIS A 157 14.63 -10.42 -5.34
C HIS A 157 15.66 -11.26 -4.56
N SER A 158 16.35 -10.68 -3.58
CA SER A 158 17.24 -11.40 -2.64
C SER A 158 16.51 -12.34 -1.68
N ILE A 159 15.19 -12.20 -1.56
CA ILE A 159 14.37 -12.97 -0.62
C ILE A 159 13.59 -14.02 -1.40
N GLU A 160 13.78 -15.29 -1.03
CA GLU A 160 12.93 -16.37 -1.54
C GLU A 160 11.51 -16.18 -1.00
N LYS A 161 10.52 -16.09 -1.90
CA LYS A 161 9.14 -15.77 -1.55
C LYS A 161 8.16 -16.18 -2.65
N LEU A 162 6.89 -16.35 -2.28
CA LEU A 162 5.78 -16.38 -3.23
C LEU A 162 5.44 -14.94 -3.62
N ASP A 163 5.62 -14.58 -4.89
CA ASP A 163 5.31 -13.24 -5.39
C ASP A 163 3.88 -13.18 -5.95
N LEU A 164 3.01 -12.44 -5.27
CA LEU A 164 1.67 -12.05 -5.71
C LEU A 164 1.72 -10.61 -6.25
N VAL A 165 1.36 -10.42 -7.51
CA VAL A 165 1.50 -9.12 -8.20
C VAL A 165 0.14 -8.63 -8.66
N ILE A 166 -0.34 -7.55 -8.03
CA ILE A 166 -1.57 -6.88 -8.43
C ILE A 166 -1.38 -6.25 -9.81
N ALA A 167 -2.18 -6.70 -10.77
CA ALA A 167 -2.26 -6.11 -12.09
C ALA A 167 -2.97 -4.75 -12.01
N VAL A 168 -2.33 -3.71 -12.51
CA VAL A 168 -2.95 -2.40 -12.66
C VAL A 168 -2.97 -2.03 -14.14
N PRO A 169 -4.16 -1.93 -14.77
CA PRO A 169 -4.26 -1.58 -16.17
C PRO A 169 -3.63 -0.20 -16.38
N THR A 170 -2.53 -0.18 -17.15
CA THR A 170 -1.78 1.04 -17.44
C THR A 170 -1.58 1.10 -18.95
N PRO A 171 -2.09 2.14 -19.64
CA PRO A 171 -2.06 2.20 -21.11
C PRO A 171 -0.64 2.36 -21.67
N ASN A 172 0.29 2.86 -20.84
CA ASN A 172 1.69 3.04 -21.19
C ASN A 172 2.55 1.90 -20.61
N PRO A 173 3.15 1.03 -21.44
CA PRO A 173 3.92 -0.13 -20.99
C PRO A 173 5.37 0.21 -20.64
N PHE A 174 5.78 1.48 -20.70
CA PHE A 174 7.16 1.89 -20.44
C PHE A 174 7.45 2.01 -18.95
N CYS A 175 8.72 1.77 -18.60
CA CYS A 175 9.22 2.03 -17.27
C CYS A 175 9.45 3.53 -17.04
N LEU A 176 9.70 3.90 -15.80
CA LEU A 176 10.11 5.25 -15.44
C LEU A 176 11.37 5.68 -16.21
N PRO A 177 11.49 6.95 -16.62
CA PRO A 177 10.48 8.00 -16.48
C PRO A 177 9.38 7.99 -17.56
N SER A 178 9.53 7.30 -18.70
CA SER A 178 8.57 7.36 -19.82
C SER A 178 7.20 6.76 -19.49
N GLY A 179 7.06 5.93 -18.46
CA GLY A 179 5.78 5.37 -18.04
C GLY A 179 5.78 4.93 -16.59
N ALA A 180 4.62 4.49 -16.09
CA ALA A 180 4.41 4.24 -14.67
C ALA A 180 5.11 2.99 -14.12
N TYR A 181 5.68 2.12 -14.97
CA TYR A 181 6.32 0.89 -14.50
C TYR A 181 7.62 1.18 -13.75
N ARG A 182 7.72 0.79 -12.48
CA ARG A 182 8.99 0.80 -11.73
C ARG A 182 9.82 -0.44 -12.01
N GLU A 183 9.18 -1.52 -12.46
CA GLU A 183 9.82 -2.79 -12.77
C GLU A 183 8.95 -3.59 -13.75
N ARG A 184 9.49 -4.66 -14.34
CA ARG A 184 8.75 -5.59 -15.21
C ARG A 184 8.65 -6.97 -14.57
N LEU A 185 7.78 -7.81 -15.13
CA LEU A 185 7.88 -9.26 -14.93
C LEU A 185 9.14 -9.76 -15.65
N TRP A 186 10.13 -10.15 -14.86
CA TRP A 186 11.38 -10.68 -15.40
C TRP A 186 11.20 -12.11 -15.90
N PHE A 187 11.84 -12.42 -17.03
CA PHE A 187 11.82 -13.75 -17.60
C PHE A 187 12.34 -14.79 -16.59
N GLY A 188 11.63 -15.92 -16.48
CA GLY A 188 11.94 -16.99 -15.53
C GLY A 188 11.53 -16.72 -14.07
N LYS A 189 11.12 -15.50 -13.71
CA LYS A 189 10.64 -15.20 -12.36
C LYS A 189 9.20 -15.68 -12.21
N LYS A 190 8.97 -16.63 -11.29
CA LYS A 190 7.62 -17.05 -10.91
C LYS A 190 6.91 -15.93 -10.16
N ALA A 191 5.71 -15.56 -10.63
CA ALA A 191 4.83 -14.63 -9.96
C ALA A 191 3.37 -14.92 -10.34
N THR A 192 2.46 -14.87 -9.36
CA THR A 192 1.02 -15.00 -9.59
C THR A 192 0.44 -13.60 -9.83
N ILE A 193 -0.20 -13.40 -10.98
CA ILE A 193 -0.80 -12.12 -11.32
C ILE A 193 -2.22 -12.06 -10.75
N LEU A 194 -2.48 -11.09 -9.88
CA LEU A 194 -3.78 -10.88 -9.27
C LEU A 194 -4.55 -9.86 -10.10
N MET A 195 -5.59 -10.32 -10.80
CA MET A 195 -6.53 -9.47 -11.52
C MET A 195 -7.78 -9.21 -10.67
N GLU A 196 -8.22 -7.97 -10.63
CA GLU A 196 -9.48 -7.61 -9.97
C GLU A 196 -10.67 -8.27 -10.68
N ARG A 197 -11.68 -8.71 -9.90
CA ARG A 197 -12.81 -9.56 -10.31
C ARG A 197 -12.48 -11.01 -10.66
N VAL A 198 -11.21 -11.40 -10.59
CA VAL A 198 -10.77 -12.80 -10.77
C VAL A 198 -10.13 -13.32 -9.49
N ALA A 199 -9.05 -12.67 -9.04
CA ALA A 199 -8.30 -13.09 -7.85
C ALA A 199 -8.79 -12.41 -6.57
N PHE A 200 -9.43 -11.25 -6.70
CA PHE A 200 -10.02 -10.51 -5.58
C PHE A 200 -11.07 -9.52 -6.07
N GLN A 201 -11.99 -9.15 -5.20
CA GLN A 201 -13.00 -8.12 -5.45
C GLN A 201 -12.95 -7.04 -4.37
N ARG A 202 -13.02 -5.78 -4.80
CA ARG A 202 -13.11 -4.62 -3.90
C ARG A 202 -14.56 -4.21 -3.72
N SER A 203 -14.90 -3.85 -2.49
CA SER A 203 -16.17 -3.20 -2.16
C SER A 203 -15.88 -1.96 -1.32
N VAL A 204 -16.59 -0.87 -1.61
CA VAL A 204 -16.48 0.37 -0.86
C VAL A 204 -17.79 0.60 -0.13
N SER A 205 -17.70 0.89 1.15
CA SER A 205 -18.85 1.21 1.99
C SER A 205 -18.52 2.37 2.93
N ILE A 206 -19.53 3.09 3.38
CA ILE A 206 -19.37 4.13 4.40
C ILE A 206 -19.78 3.54 5.74
N LYS A 207 -18.85 3.50 6.70
CA LYS A 207 -19.13 3.10 8.08
C LYS A 207 -19.42 4.35 8.91
N ASN A 208 -20.42 4.23 9.79
CA ASN A 208 -20.93 5.29 10.65
C ASN A 208 -21.33 6.57 9.91
N PRO A 209 -22.08 6.49 8.79
CA PRO A 209 -22.45 7.68 8.02
C PRO A 209 -23.28 8.63 8.88
N THR A 210 -23.08 9.93 8.66
CA THR A 210 -23.89 10.99 9.27
C THR A 210 -24.59 11.82 8.20
N GLU A 211 -25.54 12.66 8.62
CA GLU A 211 -26.42 13.43 7.72
C GLU A 211 -25.65 14.34 6.74
N LYS A 212 -24.62 15.02 7.24
CA LYS A 212 -23.82 15.97 6.46
C LYS A 212 -22.34 15.70 6.63
N MET A 213 -21.72 15.14 5.61
CA MET A 213 -20.31 14.75 5.61
C MET A 213 -19.48 15.63 4.68
N VAL A 214 -18.21 15.82 5.03
CA VAL A 214 -17.20 16.41 4.13
C VAL A 214 -16.07 15.41 3.97
N LEU A 215 -15.69 15.10 2.73
CA LEU A 215 -14.54 14.24 2.47
C LEU A 215 -13.25 15.00 2.80
N VAL A 216 -12.45 14.43 3.70
CA VAL A 216 -11.10 14.91 4.01
C VAL A 216 -10.12 13.78 3.76
N THR A 217 -9.19 13.97 2.82
CA THR A 217 -8.21 12.93 2.50
C THR A 217 -6.85 13.47 2.07
N ALA A 218 -5.83 12.69 2.39
CA ALA A 218 -4.43 12.89 2.04
C ALA A 218 -3.85 11.62 1.40
N ILE A 219 -4.62 10.91 0.57
CA ILE A 219 -4.13 9.79 -0.23
C ILE A 219 -3.57 10.24 -1.58
N ALA A 220 -2.70 9.43 -2.16
CA ALA A 220 -2.33 9.55 -3.57
C ALA A 220 -3.55 9.34 -4.49
N ARG A 221 -3.74 10.24 -5.46
CA ARG A 221 -4.83 10.21 -6.45
C ARG A 221 -6.25 10.14 -5.83
N PRO A 222 -6.66 11.14 -5.05
CA PRO A 222 -7.95 11.13 -4.35
C PRO A 222 -9.16 11.10 -5.30
N GLU A 223 -9.01 11.53 -6.56
CA GLU A 223 -10.05 11.51 -7.59
C GLU A 223 -10.54 10.08 -7.89
N ARG A 224 -9.76 9.05 -7.54
CA ARG A 224 -10.18 7.65 -7.65
C ARG A 224 -11.32 7.29 -6.71
N LEU A 225 -11.56 8.11 -5.69
CA LEU A 225 -12.66 7.92 -4.77
C LEU A 225 -13.99 8.40 -5.38
N ASP A 226 -13.95 9.30 -6.37
CA ASP A 226 -15.14 9.94 -6.94
C ASP A 226 -16.29 8.99 -7.28
N PRO A 227 -16.06 7.80 -7.89
CA PRO A 227 -17.13 6.85 -8.18
C PRO A 227 -17.84 6.24 -6.96
N TYR A 228 -17.26 6.40 -5.76
CA TYR A 228 -17.72 5.77 -4.52
C TYR A 228 -18.26 6.79 -3.51
N LEU A 229 -18.22 8.08 -3.84
CA LEU A 229 -18.65 9.14 -2.94
C LEU A 229 -20.15 9.44 -3.11
N PRO A 230 -20.83 9.88 -2.04
CA PRO A 230 -22.18 10.43 -2.16
C PRO A 230 -22.21 11.60 -3.13
N GLU A 231 -23.30 11.73 -3.88
CA GLU A 231 -23.48 12.83 -4.81
C GLU A 231 -23.47 14.17 -4.07
N GLY A 232 -22.78 15.18 -4.61
CA GLY A 232 -22.71 16.51 -4.03
C GLY A 232 -21.86 16.66 -2.77
N ILE A 233 -21.11 15.62 -2.34
CA ILE A 233 -20.23 15.74 -1.17
C ILE A 233 -19.10 16.74 -1.44
N GLU A 234 -18.84 17.62 -0.46
CA GLU A 234 -17.70 18.53 -0.47
C GLU A 234 -16.39 17.77 -0.25
N LYS A 235 -15.34 18.16 -0.96
CA LYS A 235 -14.07 17.42 -1.02
C LYS A 235 -12.88 18.31 -0.70
N ILE A 236 -12.10 17.93 0.31
CA ILE A 236 -10.91 18.64 0.74
C ILE A 236 -9.71 17.71 0.62
N TYR A 237 -8.82 18.06 -0.32
CA TYR A 237 -7.63 17.27 -0.65
C TYR A 237 -6.36 17.92 -0.12
N PHE A 238 -5.66 17.14 0.70
CA PHE A 238 -4.35 17.48 1.25
C PHE A 238 -3.21 16.83 0.45
N GLU A 239 -1.97 17.20 0.77
CA GLU A 239 -0.80 16.52 0.19
C GLU A 239 -0.72 15.07 0.69
N ASP A 240 -0.23 14.14 -0.13
CA ASP A 240 -0.11 12.73 0.29
C ASP A 240 0.78 12.63 1.54
N HIS A 241 0.33 11.82 2.52
CA HIS A 241 0.93 11.71 3.85
C HIS A 241 0.87 12.99 4.73
N HIS A 242 -0.05 13.92 4.47
CA HIS A 242 -0.28 15.07 5.35
C HIS A 242 -0.59 14.64 6.80
N PHE A 243 0.05 15.31 7.76
CA PHE A 243 -0.23 15.17 9.19
C PHE A 243 -1.28 16.21 9.58
N PHE A 244 -2.47 15.74 9.91
CA PHE A 244 -3.58 16.61 10.30
C PHE A 244 -3.38 17.19 11.70
N THR A 245 -3.94 18.38 11.91
CA THR A 245 -4.08 18.96 13.26
C THR A 245 -5.55 19.03 13.65
N GLN A 246 -5.85 18.95 14.94
CA GLN A 246 -7.23 19.04 15.41
C GLN A 246 -7.91 20.34 14.98
N GLY A 247 -7.25 21.49 15.13
CA GLY A 247 -7.84 22.78 14.77
C GLY A 247 -8.12 22.94 13.26
N GLU A 248 -7.32 22.32 12.40
CA GLU A 248 -7.58 22.28 10.95
C GLU A 248 -8.87 21.50 10.64
N LEU A 249 -9.03 20.34 11.25
CA LEU A 249 -10.21 19.49 11.06
C LEU A 249 -11.48 20.13 11.66
N GLU A 250 -11.39 20.74 12.83
CA GLU A 250 -12.49 21.48 13.46
C GLU A 250 -12.91 22.70 12.62
N SER A 251 -11.95 23.40 12.01
CA SER A 251 -12.22 24.52 11.11
C SER A 251 -13.01 24.07 9.88
N ILE A 252 -12.68 22.90 9.32
CA ILE A 252 -13.43 22.30 8.20
C ILE A 252 -14.86 21.95 8.64
N ILE A 253 -15.01 21.28 9.78
CA ILE A 253 -16.32 20.91 10.33
C ILE A 253 -17.19 22.17 10.47
N LYS A 254 -16.64 23.25 11.02
CA LYS A 254 -17.36 24.51 11.21
C LYS A 254 -17.67 25.23 9.90
N GLN A 255 -16.72 25.29 8.98
CA GLN A 255 -16.86 26.01 7.71
C GLN A 255 -18.00 25.42 6.85
N TYR A 256 -18.08 24.10 6.80
CA TYR A 256 -19.08 23.41 6.00
C TYR A 256 -20.30 22.99 6.80
N ASP A 257 -20.34 23.28 8.11
CA ASP A 257 -21.38 22.85 9.03
C ASP A 257 -21.62 21.33 8.90
N ALA A 258 -20.52 20.57 8.99
CA ALA A 258 -20.51 19.13 8.83
C ALA A 258 -20.82 18.42 10.15
N THR A 259 -21.56 17.32 10.09
CA THR A 259 -21.84 16.46 11.25
C THR A 259 -20.71 15.44 11.51
N SER A 260 -19.96 15.08 10.46
CA SER A 260 -18.72 14.30 10.56
C SER A 260 -17.81 14.54 9.36
N LEU A 261 -16.54 14.14 9.49
CA LEU A 261 -15.62 14.06 8.37
C LEU A 261 -15.65 12.65 7.78
N LEU A 262 -15.90 12.54 6.48
CA LEU A 262 -15.70 11.30 5.74
C LEU A 262 -14.21 11.16 5.43
N VAL A 263 -13.58 10.08 5.88
CA VAL A 263 -12.13 9.88 5.76
C VAL A 263 -11.80 8.50 5.21
N THR A 264 -10.62 8.33 4.62
CA THR A 264 -10.11 7.01 4.19
C THR A 264 -9.49 6.25 5.37
N SER A 265 -9.30 4.94 5.27
CA SER A 265 -8.63 4.17 6.33
C SER A 265 -7.21 4.64 6.63
N LYS A 266 -6.46 5.10 5.62
CA LYS A 266 -5.09 5.66 5.79
C LYS A 266 -5.13 7.00 6.54
N ASP A 267 -6.16 7.80 6.34
CA ASP A 267 -6.31 9.09 7.01
C ASP A 267 -6.92 8.94 8.41
N PHE A 268 -7.80 7.96 8.59
CA PHE A 268 -8.42 7.65 9.88
C PHE A 268 -7.37 7.39 10.97
N VAL A 269 -6.32 6.61 10.70
CA VAL A 269 -5.25 6.32 11.69
C VAL A 269 -4.42 7.54 12.10
N LYS A 270 -4.47 8.63 11.33
CA LYS A 270 -3.83 9.91 11.68
C LYS A 270 -4.76 10.81 12.50
N MET A 271 -6.07 10.60 12.39
CA MET A 271 -7.10 11.46 13.00
C MET A 271 -7.79 10.84 14.21
N SER A 272 -7.70 9.52 14.38
CA SER A 272 -8.40 8.77 15.44
C SER A 272 -8.10 9.29 16.84
N MET A 273 -6.93 9.89 17.04
CA MET A 273 -6.53 10.53 18.29
C MET A 273 -7.32 11.81 18.62
N PHE A 274 -7.92 12.48 17.64
CA PHE A 274 -8.54 13.81 17.82
C PHE A 274 -9.96 13.80 18.39
N LYS A 275 -10.53 12.64 18.77
CA LYS A 275 -11.90 12.51 19.34
C LYS A 275 -12.98 13.25 18.53
N LEU A 276 -12.79 13.37 17.21
CA LEU A 276 -13.76 13.97 16.29
C LEU A 276 -14.76 12.92 15.82
N ASN A 277 -15.92 13.36 15.34
CA ASN A 277 -16.87 12.48 14.69
C ASN A 277 -16.39 12.15 13.27
N LEU A 278 -16.06 10.88 13.01
CA LEU A 278 -15.49 10.42 11.75
C LEU A 278 -16.38 9.35 11.12
N SER A 279 -16.79 9.59 9.87
CA SER A 279 -17.32 8.57 8.98
C SER A 279 -16.17 7.95 8.20
N LEU A 280 -16.15 6.63 8.05
CA LEU A 280 -15.05 5.93 7.39
C LEU A 280 -15.48 5.42 6.01
N LEU A 281 -14.81 5.88 4.95
CA LEU A 281 -14.86 5.27 3.63
C LEU A 281 -14.00 4.00 3.66
N ASP A 282 -14.66 2.88 3.95
CA ASP A 282 -14.05 1.57 4.14
C ASP A 282 -13.93 0.84 2.80
N LEU A 283 -12.70 0.52 2.43
CA LEU A 283 -12.38 -0.32 1.28
C LEU A 283 -12.11 -1.74 1.75
N SER A 284 -13.10 -2.62 1.58
CA SER A 284 -12.95 -4.05 1.86
C SER A 284 -12.54 -4.83 0.62
N VAL A 285 -11.82 -5.93 0.83
CA VAL A 285 -11.42 -6.86 -0.20
C VAL A 285 -11.91 -8.24 0.19
N VAL A 286 -12.44 -8.97 -0.78
CA VAL A 286 -12.68 -10.41 -0.70
C VAL A 286 -11.70 -11.08 -1.65
N LEU A 287 -10.92 -12.04 -1.16
CA LEU A 287 -10.01 -12.84 -1.98
C LEU A 287 -10.73 -14.07 -2.51
N ASP A 288 -10.33 -14.51 -3.70
CA ASP A 288 -10.79 -15.78 -4.25
C ASP A 288 -10.28 -16.97 -3.41
N GLU A 289 -11.12 -17.98 -3.22
CA GLU A 289 -10.80 -19.15 -2.38
C GLU A 289 -9.63 -19.97 -2.92
N THR A 290 -9.47 -20.03 -4.25
CA THR A 290 -8.35 -20.75 -4.88
C THR A 290 -7.02 -20.03 -4.62
N LEU A 291 -7.04 -18.69 -4.60
CA LEU A 291 -5.87 -17.89 -4.24
C LEU A 291 -5.49 -18.16 -2.78
N ILE A 292 -6.45 -18.10 -1.85
CA ILE A 292 -6.21 -18.35 -0.42
C ILE A 292 -5.61 -19.75 -0.23
N SER A 293 -6.18 -20.77 -0.88
CA SER A 293 -5.72 -22.15 -0.79
C SER A 293 -4.29 -22.31 -1.30
N THR A 294 -3.98 -21.73 -2.47
CA THR A 294 -2.63 -21.74 -3.06
C THR A 294 -1.58 -21.12 -2.11
N VAL A 295 -1.93 -20.00 -1.46
CA VAL A 295 -1.01 -19.34 -0.53
C VAL A 295 -0.83 -20.20 0.74
N LYS A 296 -1.91 -20.81 1.27
CA LYS A 296 -1.82 -21.70 2.43
C LYS A 296 -0.97 -22.93 2.16
N GLU A 297 -1.11 -23.55 0.99
CA GLU A 297 -0.29 -24.69 0.57
C GLU A 297 1.19 -24.30 0.49
N TYR A 298 1.51 -23.15 -0.11
CA TYR A 298 2.88 -22.64 -0.13
C TYR A 298 3.45 -22.42 1.28
N VAL A 299 2.66 -21.83 2.18
CA VAL A 299 3.07 -21.57 3.56
C VAL A 299 3.30 -22.89 4.32
N HIS A 300 2.42 -23.88 4.13
CA HIS A 300 2.55 -25.19 4.77
C HIS A 300 3.79 -25.94 4.28
N ALA A 301 3.99 -26.03 2.96
CA ALA A 301 5.12 -26.73 2.34
C ALA A 301 6.49 -26.11 2.63
N LYS A 302 6.53 -24.90 3.21
CA LYS A 302 7.76 -24.19 3.61
C LYS A 302 8.03 -24.24 5.12
N LYS A 303 7.07 -24.75 5.91
CA LYS A 303 7.25 -24.99 7.35
C LYS A 303 7.87 -26.37 7.63
N ASP A 304 7.63 -27.34 6.74
CA ASP A 304 8.23 -28.68 6.74
C ASP A 304 9.65 -28.66 6.12
#